data_AF-A0A9D4JNL1-F1
#
_entry.id   AF-A0A9D4JNL1-F1
#
_cell.length_a   1.000
_cell.length_b   1.000
_cell.length_c   1.000
_cell.angle_alpha   90.00
_cell.angle_beta   90.00
_cell.angle_gamma   90.00
#
_symmetry.space_group_name_H-M   'P 1'
#
loop_
_entity.id
_entity.type
_entity.pdbx_description
1 polymer ?
#
loop_
_entity_poly.entity_id
_entity_poly.type
_entity_poly.pdbx_seq_one_letter_code
_entity_poly.pdbx_strand_id
1 'polypeptide(L)'
;MCQMWMPLNKTKSIVLLASHRYNLGRCSVDSWTKLNEQLWELFKQNNDPVRVDHKHIIAGASRYDYEYLKHYTGLKDSIQLISSFSGFYTDGNKFNPTEPEILFFSWGDMFPNITVNVVQLRKKYPRYQLSDLVKHKAIIYVPYSVMSFKLTEFYSLSIPLFMPSAKYFKTNGNFGPDRTSTTAPYCDNDPDLWWKMPSHPFSPHSYNPNSEYAQDPEAEMYWLQFSDFYDWPHIQYFDDGSDLNRKLQTTDFIAIHKSMKVQNEIRKQELLQKWCNLLPTIIQLYDLITCNTSIIIFQYHTHISVF
;
A
#
# COMPACT_ATOMS: atom_id res chain seq x y z
N MET A 1 -11.41 -6.96 8.64
CA MET A 1 -12.41 -6.83 7.55
C MET A 1 -13.73 -7.51 7.93
N CYS A 2 -14.84 -6.77 7.99
CA CYS A 2 -16.16 -7.35 8.25
C CYS A 2 -16.71 -8.02 6.98
N GLN A 3 -17.14 -9.28 7.08
CA GLN A 3 -17.72 -10.07 5.98
C GLN A 3 -19.15 -9.60 5.59
N MET A 4 -19.44 -8.30 5.75
CA MET A 4 -20.74 -7.69 5.48
C MET A 4 -21.17 -7.81 4.01
N TRP A 5 -20.23 -8.07 3.11
CA TRP A 5 -20.48 -8.31 1.69
C TRP A 5 -21.06 -9.70 1.39
N MET A 6 -20.93 -10.68 2.30
CA MET A 6 -21.33 -12.07 2.02
C MET A 6 -22.80 -12.22 1.60
N PRO A 7 -23.79 -11.57 2.23
CA PRO A 7 -25.19 -11.70 1.80
C PRO A 7 -25.44 -11.17 0.38
N LEU A 8 -24.58 -10.29 -0.12
CA LEU A 8 -24.73 -9.64 -1.42
C LEU A 8 -24.14 -10.45 -2.57
N ASN A 9 -23.26 -11.43 -2.30
CA ASN A 9 -22.54 -12.18 -3.35
C ASN A 9 -23.46 -12.98 -4.29
N LYS A 10 -24.73 -13.20 -3.92
CA LYS A 10 -25.69 -13.88 -4.78
C LYS A 10 -26.40 -12.96 -5.78
N THR A 11 -26.36 -11.65 -5.56
CA THR A 11 -27.19 -10.66 -6.27
C THR A 11 -26.41 -9.48 -6.81
N LYS A 12 -25.11 -9.41 -6.50
CA LYS A 12 -24.23 -8.31 -6.87
C LYS A 12 -22.84 -8.83 -7.18
N SER A 13 -22.21 -8.20 -8.18
CA SER A 13 -20.76 -8.23 -8.37
C SER A 13 -20.08 -7.63 -7.12
N ILE A 14 -19.00 -8.26 -6.66
CA ILE A 14 -18.25 -7.83 -5.46
C ILE A 14 -16.83 -7.50 -5.88
N VAL A 15 -16.36 -6.29 -5.58
CA VAL A 15 -14.96 -5.92 -5.74
C VAL A 15 -14.33 -5.86 -4.36
N LEU A 16 -13.49 -6.84 -4.05
CA LEU A 16 -12.68 -6.86 -2.84
C LEU A 16 -11.28 -6.34 -3.18
N LEU A 17 -10.94 -5.17 -2.67
CA LEU A 17 -9.63 -4.54 -2.84
C LEU A 17 -8.91 -4.45 -1.48
N ALA A 18 -8.00 -5.39 -1.23
CA ALA A 18 -7.19 -5.41 -0.02
C ALA A 18 -6.12 -4.31 -0.10
N SER A 19 -6.09 -3.41 0.87
CA SER A 19 -5.16 -2.26 0.92
C SER A 19 -4.39 -2.14 2.23
N HIS A 20 -4.49 -3.18 3.08
CA HIS A 20 -3.83 -3.25 4.39
C HIS A 20 -4.01 -4.66 5.00
N ARG A 21 -3.55 -5.70 4.31
CA ARG A 21 -3.77 -7.14 4.60
C ARG A 21 -5.26 -7.50 4.77
N TYR A 22 -5.79 -8.34 3.87
CA TYR A 22 -7.23 -8.68 3.85
C TYR A 22 -7.77 -9.31 5.16
N ASN A 23 -6.89 -9.95 5.93
CA ASN A 23 -7.20 -10.68 7.14
C ASN A 23 -7.07 -9.83 8.42
N LEU A 24 -6.89 -8.51 8.33
CA LEU A 24 -6.75 -7.65 9.50
C LEU A 24 -7.89 -7.87 10.54
N GLY A 25 -7.51 -8.10 11.79
CA GLY A 25 -8.41 -8.38 12.92
C GLY A 25 -8.87 -9.85 13.02
N ARG A 26 -8.29 -10.77 12.24
CA ARG A 26 -8.59 -12.21 12.29
C ARG A 26 -7.59 -12.92 13.20
N CYS A 27 -7.86 -12.86 14.51
CA CYS A 27 -6.93 -13.29 15.54
C CYS A 27 -7.02 -14.78 15.92
N SER A 28 -7.50 -15.64 15.01
CA SER A 28 -7.56 -17.09 15.19
C SER A 28 -7.46 -17.80 13.85
N VAL A 29 -6.86 -18.99 13.85
CA VAL A 29 -6.70 -19.84 12.65
C VAL A 29 -8.06 -20.09 12.02
N ASP A 30 -9.05 -20.49 12.80
CA ASP A 30 -10.41 -20.77 12.31
C ASP A 30 -11.04 -19.57 11.61
N SER A 31 -10.93 -18.37 12.19
CA SER A 31 -11.51 -17.17 11.58
C SER A 31 -10.81 -16.79 10.28
N TRP A 32 -9.51 -17.07 10.15
CA TRP A 32 -8.76 -16.79 8.93
C TRP A 32 -9.05 -17.84 7.86
N THR A 33 -9.00 -19.13 8.21
CA THR A 33 -9.38 -20.23 7.31
C THR A 33 -10.76 -20.00 6.73
N LYS A 34 -11.74 -19.64 7.57
CA LYS A 34 -13.09 -19.29 7.12
C LYS A 34 -13.12 -18.11 6.16
N LEU A 35 -12.26 -17.11 6.34
CA LEU A 35 -12.15 -15.99 5.39
C LEU A 35 -11.58 -16.47 4.05
N ASN A 36 -10.56 -17.33 4.07
CA ASN A 36 -9.96 -17.88 2.85
C ASN A 36 -10.94 -18.73 2.06
N GLU A 37 -11.69 -19.61 2.73
CA GLU A 37 -12.76 -20.41 2.12
C GLU A 37 -13.79 -19.53 1.41
N GLN A 38 -14.19 -18.43 2.03
CA GLN A 38 -15.17 -17.52 1.41
C GLN A 38 -14.62 -16.76 0.20
N LEU A 39 -13.34 -16.43 0.19
CA LEU A 39 -12.69 -15.87 -1.00
C LEU A 39 -12.66 -16.89 -2.14
N TRP A 40 -12.40 -18.16 -1.82
CA TRP A 40 -12.52 -19.27 -2.78
C TRP A 40 -13.95 -19.44 -3.29
N GLU A 41 -14.97 -19.32 -2.43
CA GLU A 41 -16.36 -19.39 -2.86
C GLU A 41 -16.74 -18.24 -3.80
N LEU A 42 -16.27 -17.01 -3.55
CA LEU A 42 -16.41 -15.91 -4.50
C LEU A 42 -15.73 -16.24 -5.84
N PHE A 43 -14.53 -16.82 -5.80
CA PHE A 43 -13.82 -17.20 -7.01
C PHE A 43 -14.56 -18.30 -7.79
N LYS A 44 -15.05 -19.35 -7.13
CA LYS A 44 -15.82 -20.42 -7.77
C LYS A 44 -17.07 -19.89 -8.45
N GLN A 45 -17.76 -18.93 -7.84
CA GLN A 45 -18.95 -18.29 -8.41
C GLN A 45 -18.68 -17.61 -9.76
N ASN A 46 -17.46 -17.11 -10.01
CA ASN A 46 -17.10 -16.54 -11.31
C ASN A 46 -17.03 -17.58 -12.44
N ASN A 47 -16.86 -18.85 -12.09
CA ASN A 47 -16.74 -19.95 -13.03
C ASN A 47 -18.05 -20.77 -13.13
N ASP A 48 -19.10 -20.36 -12.42
CA ASP A 48 -20.41 -21.01 -12.47
C ASP A 48 -21.14 -20.60 -13.77
N PRO A 49 -21.38 -21.52 -14.71
CA PRO A 49 -22.02 -21.21 -15.99
C PRO A 49 -23.46 -20.71 -15.85
N VAL A 50 -24.09 -20.93 -14.69
CA VAL A 50 -25.45 -20.44 -14.39
C VAL A 50 -25.43 -18.98 -13.93
N ARG A 51 -24.27 -18.45 -13.52
CA ARG A 51 -24.10 -17.08 -13.00
C ARG A 51 -23.32 -16.20 -13.97
N VAL A 52 -23.96 -15.86 -15.08
CA VAL A 52 -23.34 -15.01 -16.11
C VAL A 52 -23.40 -13.51 -15.75
N ASP A 53 -24.33 -13.12 -14.86
CA ASP A 53 -24.69 -11.72 -14.68
C ASP A 53 -23.85 -10.94 -13.66
N HIS A 54 -23.08 -11.63 -12.81
CA HIS A 54 -22.28 -11.02 -11.75
C HIS A 54 -20.89 -11.63 -11.68
N LYS A 55 -19.85 -10.79 -11.76
CA LYS A 55 -18.46 -11.20 -11.59
C LYS A 55 -17.84 -10.54 -10.38
N HIS A 56 -17.14 -11.32 -9.58
CA HIS A 56 -16.41 -10.88 -8.42
C HIS A 56 -14.94 -10.61 -8.79
N ILE A 57 -14.35 -9.59 -8.18
CA ILE A 57 -12.94 -9.25 -8.32
C ILE A 57 -12.31 -9.32 -6.95
N ILE A 58 -11.19 -10.03 -6.86
CA ILE A 58 -10.32 -10.05 -5.69
C ILE A 58 -9.01 -9.37 -6.13
N ALA A 59 -8.59 -8.34 -5.41
CA ALA A 59 -7.44 -7.54 -5.80
C ALA A 59 -6.61 -7.07 -4.59
N GLY A 60 -5.31 -6.90 -4.81
CA GLY A 60 -4.42 -6.17 -3.94
C GLY A 60 -4.23 -4.73 -4.42
N ALA A 61 -4.21 -3.77 -3.50
CA ALA A 61 -4.00 -2.35 -3.77
C ALA A 61 -2.52 -1.95 -3.78
N SER A 62 -1.66 -2.84 -3.28
CA SER A 62 -0.20 -2.76 -3.34
C SER A 62 0.35 -4.10 -3.83
N ARG A 63 1.60 -4.12 -4.28
CA ARG A 63 2.27 -5.38 -4.62
C ARG A 63 2.38 -6.30 -3.40
N TYR A 64 2.62 -5.73 -2.23
CA TYR A 64 2.62 -6.46 -0.97
C TYR A 64 1.29 -7.18 -0.72
N ASP A 65 0.16 -6.47 -0.78
CA ASP A 65 -1.16 -7.07 -0.55
C ASP A 65 -1.52 -8.13 -1.61
N TYR A 66 -1.09 -7.91 -2.86
CA TYR A 66 -1.25 -8.86 -3.95
C TYR A 66 -0.51 -10.19 -3.67
N GLU A 67 0.78 -10.13 -3.31
CA GLU A 67 1.55 -11.33 -2.96
C GLU A 67 1.08 -11.98 -1.66
N TYR A 68 0.65 -11.17 -0.68
CA TYR A 68 0.07 -11.64 0.59
C TYR A 68 -1.22 -12.44 0.37
N LEU A 69 -2.12 -11.94 -0.48
CA LEU A 69 -3.33 -12.67 -0.87
C LEU A 69 -2.97 -14.01 -1.54
N LYS A 70 -1.99 -14.02 -2.46
CA LYS A 70 -1.55 -15.23 -3.16
C LYS A 70 -0.98 -16.27 -2.20
N HIS A 71 -0.18 -15.83 -1.23
CA HIS A 71 0.43 -16.68 -0.22
C HIS A 71 -0.61 -17.48 0.60
N TYR A 72 -1.65 -16.80 1.10
CA TYR A 72 -2.62 -17.43 1.99
C TYR A 72 -3.82 -18.06 1.30
N THR A 73 -4.21 -17.55 0.13
CA THR A 73 -5.39 -18.06 -0.57
C THR A 73 -5.05 -19.02 -1.69
N GLY A 74 -3.86 -18.95 -2.31
CA GLY A 74 -3.54 -19.75 -3.50
C GLY A 74 -4.27 -19.33 -4.78
N LEU A 75 -5.02 -18.22 -4.78
CA LEU A 75 -5.77 -17.69 -5.93
C LEU A 75 -4.86 -17.00 -6.98
N LYS A 76 -3.75 -17.64 -7.35
CA LYS A 76 -2.60 -17.01 -8.04
C LYS A 76 -2.98 -16.21 -9.29
N ASP A 77 -3.74 -16.83 -10.20
CA ASP A 77 -4.06 -16.24 -11.51
C ASP A 77 -5.38 -15.46 -11.49
N SER A 78 -6.04 -15.42 -10.33
CA SER A 78 -7.39 -14.84 -10.17
C SER A 78 -7.36 -13.52 -9.40
N ILE A 79 -6.28 -13.25 -8.67
CA ILE A 79 -6.09 -11.97 -7.99
C ILE A 79 -5.57 -10.94 -8.99
N GLN A 80 -6.14 -9.74 -8.94
CA GLN A 80 -5.67 -8.59 -9.72
C GLN A 80 -4.76 -7.68 -8.87
N LEU A 81 -3.78 -7.03 -9.49
CA LEU A 81 -3.04 -5.93 -8.87
C LEU A 81 -3.62 -4.59 -9.37
N ILE A 82 -4.34 -3.90 -8.50
CA ILE A 82 -4.97 -2.60 -8.79
C ILE A 82 -4.33 -1.56 -7.87
N SER A 83 -3.17 -1.06 -8.28
CA SER A 83 -2.35 -0.17 -7.46
C SER A 83 -3.11 1.07 -7.00
N SER A 84 -3.00 1.42 -5.72
CA SER A 84 -3.51 2.69 -5.19
C SER A 84 -2.87 3.88 -5.90
N PHE A 85 -3.68 4.90 -6.15
CA PHE A 85 -3.25 6.12 -6.82
C PHE A 85 -4.04 7.32 -6.31
N SER A 86 -3.33 8.31 -5.78
CA SER A 86 -3.93 9.53 -5.24
C SER A 86 -4.05 10.66 -6.26
N GLY A 87 -3.51 10.48 -7.48
CA GLY A 87 -3.44 11.52 -8.52
C GLY A 87 -4.75 12.23 -8.80
N PHE A 88 -5.87 11.49 -8.77
CA PHE A 88 -7.21 12.01 -9.10
C PHE A 88 -7.63 13.22 -8.27
N TYR A 89 -7.17 13.36 -7.03
CA TYR A 89 -7.46 14.52 -6.18
C TYR A 89 -6.23 15.38 -5.88
N THR A 90 -5.03 14.98 -6.32
CA THR A 90 -3.81 15.78 -6.14
C THR A 90 -3.51 16.70 -7.31
N ASP A 91 -4.11 16.50 -8.50
CA ASP A 91 -3.82 17.21 -9.77
C ASP A 91 -3.83 18.76 -9.66
N GLY A 92 -4.57 19.34 -8.71
CA GLY A 92 -4.59 20.79 -8.47
C GLY A 92 -3.36 21.36 -7.75
N ASN A 93 -2.51 20.52 -7.18
CA ASN A 93 -1.37 20.92 -6.35
C ASN A 93 -0.06 20.75 -7.12
N LYS A 94 0.49 21.86 -7.61
CA LYS A 94 1.73 21.85 -8.41
C LYS A 94 2.94 22.04 -7.51
N PHE A 95 3.96 21.20 -7.71
CA PHE A 95 5.27 21.35 -7.09
C PHE A 95 5.84 22.76 -7.33
N ASN A 96 6.06 23.50 -6.25
CA ASN A 96 6.55 24.87 -6.26
C ASN A 96 7.40 25.12 -5.00
N PRO A 97 8.64 24.61 -4.97
CA PRO A 97 9.45 24.62 -3.76
C PRO A 97 9.88 26.04 -3.38
N THR A 98 9.15 26.67 -2.45
CA THR A 98 9.43 28.01 -1.91
C THR A 98 10.00 27.96 -0.49
N GLU A 99 9.76 26.87 0.24
CA GLU A 99 10.23 26.69 1.61
C GLU A 99 11.65 26.10 1.61
N PRO A 100 12.57 26.65 2.44
CA PRO A 100 13.95 26.17 2.47
C PRO A 100 14.11 24.83 3.17
N GLU A 101 13.21 24.48 4.10
CA GLU A 101 13.31 23.26 4.90
C GLU A 101 12.80 22.03 4.13
N ILE A 102 13.32 20.88 4.51
CA ILE A 102 12.85 19.57 4.06
C ILE A 102 11.87 19.03 5.09
N LEU A 103 10.76 18.47 4.62
CA LEU A 103 9.78 17.86 5.52
C LEU A 103 10.27 16.50 5.98
N PHE A 104 10.06 16.19 7.25
CA PHE A 104 10.29 14.88 7.82
C PHE A 104 8.99 14.28 8.33
N PHE A 105 8.72 13.04 7.91
CA PHE A 105 7.58 12.28 8.39
C PHE A 105 8.00 10.86 8.78
N SER A 106 7.69 10.50 10.02
CA SER A 106 7.84 9.18 10.59
C SER A 106 6.67 8.90 11.53
N TRP A 107 6.49 7.62 11.87
CA TRP A 107 5.70 7.24 13.02
C TRP A 107 6.64 7.17 14.24
N GLY A 108 6.50 8.13 15.17
CA GLY A 108 7.37 8.28 16.34
C GLY A 108 8.58 9.20 16.14
N ASP A 109 9.38 9.34 17.20
CA ASP A 109 10.47 10.33 17.31
C ASP A 109 11.81 9.89 16.70
N MET A 110 11.79 8.93 15.77
CA MET A 110 13.00 8.45 15.11
C MET A 110 13.55 9.51 14.16
N PHE A 111 14.35 10.44 14.67
CA PHE A 111 14.95 11.50 13.86
C PHE A 111 16.43 11.17 13.62
N PRO A 112 16.87 10.91 12.37
CA PRO A 112 18.28 10.74 12.10
C PRO A 112 19.03 12.03 12.42
N ASN A 113 20.27 11.94 12.89
CA ASN A 113 21.09 13.13 13.10
C ASN A 113 21.42 13.77 11.73
N ILE A 114 20.73 14.86 11.39
CA ILE A 114 20.76 15.51 10.08
C ILE A 114 21.25 16.94 10.24
N THR A 115 22.17 17.36 9.37
CA THR A 115 22.74 18.71 9.37
C THR A 115 21.97 19.69 8.48
N VAL A 116 21.14 19.17 7.58
CA VAL A 116 20.27 19.95 6.69
C VAL A 116 19.06 20.47 7.49
N ASN A 117 18.53 21.62 7.09
CA ASN A 117 17.33 22.19 7.69
C ASN A 117 16.11 21.28 7.43
N VAL A 118 15.72 20.51 8.45
CA VAL A 118 14.62 19.56 8.40
C VAL A 118 13.60 19.90 9.48
N VAL A 119 12.31 19.83 9.13
CA VAL A 119 11.21 20.08 10.05
C VAL A 119 10.21 18.94 10.03
N GLN A 120 9.78 18.49 11.22
CA GLN A 120 8.77 17.45 11.35
C GLN A 120 7.42 17.94 10.80
N LEU A 121 6.84 17.19 9.87
CA LEU A 121 5.62 17.58 9.14
C LEU A 121 4.48 17.95 10.10
N ARG A 122 4.20 17.09 11.08
CA ARG A 122 3.12 17.30 12.06
C ARG A 122 3.36 18.47 13.01
N LYS A 123 4.62 18.88 13.20
CA LYS A 123 4.97 20.04 14.02
C LYS A 123 4.80 21.35 13.24
N LYS A 124 5.25 21.39 11.98
CA LYS A 124 5.08 22.56 11.10
C LYS A 124 3.61 22.75 10.71
N TYR A 125 2.94 21.64 10.39
CA TYR A 125 1.55 21.62 9.98
C TYR A 125 0.76 20.57 10.78
N PRO A 126 0.22 20.93 11.96
CA PRO A 126 -0.63 20.02 12.75
C PRO A 126 -1.84 19.51 11.96
N ARG A 127 -2.34 20.33 11.05
CA ARG A 127 -3.25 19.97 9.97
C ARG A 127 -2.69 20.62 8.70
N TYR A 128 -2.53 19.87 7.63
CA TYR A 128 -1.96 20.37 6.39
C TYR A 128 -2.94 20.19 5.24
N GLN A 129 -2.85 21.05 4.23
CA GLN A 129 -3.41 20.83 2.91
C GLN A 129 -2.31 20.35 1.95
N LEU A 130 -2.68 19.68 0.85
CA LEU A 130 -1.70 19.24 -0.15
C LEU A 130 -0.86 20.41 -0.70
N SER A 131 -1.45 21.61 -0.76
CA SER A 131 -0.79 22.85 -1.18
C SER A 131 0.32 23.29 -0.23
N ASP A 132 0.33 22.85 1.02
CA ASP A 132 1.43 23.10 1.96
C ASP A 132 2.62 22.20 1.67
N LEU A 133 2.38 20.95 1.28
CA LEU A 133 3.43 19.97 1.00
C LEU A 133 4.25 20.35 -0.23
N VAL A 134 3.58 20.81 -1.30
CA VAL A 134 4.22 21.14 -2.58
C VAL A 134 5.15 22.36 -2.51
N LYS A 135 5.13 23.10 -1.41
CA LYS A 135 6.05 24.22 -1.13
C LYS A 135 7.43 23.75 -0.68
N HIS A 136 7.59 22.47 -0.34
CA HIS A 136 8.85 21.91 0.13
C HIS A 136 9.56 21.12 -0.98
N LYS A 137 10.90 21.25 -1.04
CA LYS A 137 11.73 20.63 -2.09
C LYS A 137 11.83 19.11 -2.02
N ALA A 138 11.60 18.52 -0.85
CA ALA A 138 11.66 17.08 -0.61
C ALA A 138 10.92 16.68 0.67
N ILE A 139 10.61 15.40 0.78
CA ILE A 139 10.13 14.76 2.01
C ILE A 139 11.06 13.58 2.35
N ILE A 140 11.54 13.55 3.58
CA ILE A 140 12.12 12.35 4.20
C ILE A 140 10.96 11.59 4.84
N TYR A 141 10.71 10.37 4.37
CA TYR A 141 9.63 9.52 4.83
C TYR A 141 10.20 8.23 5.40
N VAL A 142 10.03 8.01 6.70
CA VAL A 142 10.31 6.73 7.36
C VAL A 142 8.98 5.98 7.45
N PRO A 143 8.74 4.99 6.56
CA PRO A 143 7.50 4.25 6.55
C PRO A 143 7.30 3.46 7.85
N TYR A 144 6.05 3.34 8.27
CA TYR A 144 5.63 2.48 9.39
C TYR A 144 4.79 1.27 8.93
N SER A 145 4.34 1.29 7.66
CA SER A 145 3.52 0.26 7.03
C SER A 145 4.02 0.01 5.61
N VAL A 146 3.92 -1.23 5.15
CA VAL A 146 4.30 -1.70 3.80
C VAL A 146 3.49 -1.04 2.68
N MET A 147 2.32 -0.51 3.04
CA MET A 147 1.43 0.29 2.21
C MET A 147 0.89 1.44 3.07
N SER A 148 0.90 2.66 2.53
CA SER A 148 0.26 3.81 3.19
C SER A 148 -0.30 4.78 2.16
N PHE A 149 -1.53 5.23 2.38
CA PHE A 149 -2.13 6.31 1.58
C PHE A 149 -1.33 7.62 1.68
N LYS A 150 -0.57 7.81 2.76
CA LYS A 150 0.33 8.96 2.88
C LYS A 150 1.43 8.92 1.82
N LEU A 151 1.99 7.75 1.59
CA LEU A 151 2.98 7.52 0.55
C LEU A 151 2.37 7.70 -0.85
N THR A 152 1.17 7.17 -1.10
CA THR A 152 0.48 7.37 -2.38
C THR A 152 0.27 8.86 -2.66
N GLU A 153 -0.16 9.64 -1.67
CA GLU A 153 -0.29 11.10 -1.76
C GLU A 153 1.02 11.79 -2.08
N PHE A 154 2.07 11.56 -1.27
CA PHE A 154 3.38 12.20 -1.46
C PHE A 154 3.97 11.90 -2.83
N TYR A 155 3.86 10.64 -3.26
CA TYR A 155 4.34 10.22 -4.57
C TYR A 155 3.53 10.85 -5.70
N SER A 156 2.20 10.90 -5.61
CA SER A 156 1.33 11.52 -6.63
C SER A 156 1.56 13.03 -6.79
N LEU A 157 1.96 13.73 -5.71
CA LEU A 157 2.39 15.13 -5.78
C LEU A 157 3.75 15.32 -6.51
N SER A 158 4.44 14.22 -6.83
CA SER A 158 5.77 14.22 -7.45
C SER A 158 6.80 15.01 -6.62
N ILE A 159 6.65 15.03 -5.30
CA ILE A 159 7.63 15.63 -4.39
C ILE A 159 8.77 14.62 -4.23
N PRO A 160 10.06 15.00 -4.42
CA PRO A 160 11.19 14.10 -4.20
C PRO A 160 11.15 13.42 -2.82
N LEU A 161 11.25 12.10 -2.81
CA LEU A 161 11.12 11.27 -1.61
C LEU A 161 12.44 10.61 -1.23
N PHE A 162 12.79 10.69 0.05
CA PHE A 162 13.94 10.03 0.65
C PHE A 162 13.45 9.05 1.71
N MET A 163 13.82 7.77 1.57
CA MET A 163 13.35 6.70 2.45
C MET A 163 14.49 5.77 2.87
N PRO A 164 14.36 5.07 4.00
CA PRO A 164 15.38 4.09 4.37
C PRO A 164 15.51 2.96 3.34
N SER A 165 16.74 2.52 3.07
CA SER A 165 17.02 1.34 2.26
C SER A 165 16.72 0.05 3.04
N ALA A 166 16.63 -1.09 2.33
CA ALA A 166 16.52 -2.38 3.00
C ALA A 166 17.71 -2.64 3.94
N LYS A 167 18.90 -2.14 3.59
CA LYS A 167 20.09 -2.20 4.45
C LYS A 167 19.94 -1.36 5.72
N TYR A 168 19.30 -0.19 5.64
CA TYR A 168 18.97 0.59 6.83
C TYR A 168 18.09 -0.21 7.78
N PHE A 169 16.99 -0.80 7.31
CA PHE A 169 16.10 -1.59 8.18
C PHE A 169 16.77 -2.85 8.73
N LYS A 170 17.59 -3.53 7.93
CA LYS A 170 18.39 -4.68 8.39
C LYS A 170 19.38 -4.29 9.50
N THR A 171 19.96 -3.10 9.43
CA THR A 171 21.01 -2.66 10.38
C THR A 171 20.40 -2.07 11.66
N ASN A 172 19.36 -1.27 11.54
CA ASN A 172 18.75 -0.55 12.68
C ASN A 172 17.59 -1.32 13.32
N GLY A 173 17.14 -2.39 12.67
CA GLY A 173 16.04 -3.24 13.12
C GLY A 173 14.66 -2.59 12.94
N ASN A 174 13.67 -3.47 12.91
CA ASN A 174 12.26 -3.23 13.20
C ASN A 174 11.56 -2.11 12.38
N PHE A 175 11.09 -2.47 11.19
CA PHE A 175 10.15 -1.67 10.39
C PHE A 175 8.88 -1.27 11.17
N GLY A 176 8.59 -1.98 12.26
CA GLY A 176 7.44 -1.76 13.12
C GLY A 176 6.35 -2.80 12.88
N PRO A 177 5.40 -2.91 13.82
CA PRO A 177 4.47 -4.03 13.84
C PRO A 177 3.37 -3.92 12.78
N ASP A 178 3.13 -2.72 12.22
CA ASP A 178 2.10 -2.51 11.19
C ASP A 178 2.47 -3.13 9.82
N ARG A 179 3.58 -3.87 9.76
CA ARG A 179 3.88 -4.81 8.68
C ARG A 179 3.00 -6.06 8.73
N THR A 180 2.73 -6.58 9.93
CA THR A 180 2.00 -7.85 10.11
C THR A 180 0.54 -7.58 10.44
N SER A 181 -0.30 -8.60 10.26
CA SER A 181 -1.70 -8.58 10.68
C SER A 181 -1.95 -9.38 11.96
N THR A 182 -0.92 -10.06 12.47
CA THR A 182 -1.00 -11.04 13.56
C THR A 182 -0.37 -10.58 14.86
N THR A 183 0.30 -9.43 14.86
CA THR A 183 0.93 -8.87 16.06
C THR A 183 0.23 -7.57 16.46
N ALA A 184 0.65 -6.97 17.58
CA ALA A 184 0.00 -5.79 18.11
C ALA A 184 0.16 -4.58 17.19
N PRO A 185 -0.87 -3.78 16.92
CA PRO A 185 -2.11 -3.66 17.70
C PRO A 185 -3.29 -4.49 17.16
N TYR A 186 -3.07 -5.39 16.19
CA TYR A 186 -4.18 -6.06 15.50
C TYR A 186 -4.63 -7.33 16.22
N CYS A 187 -3.69 -8.09 16.77
CA CYS A 187 -3.95 -9.37 17.43
C CYS A 187 -3.08 -9.57 18.68
N ASP A 188 -3.35 -8.75 19.70
CA ASP A 188 -2.56 -8.72 20.95
C ASP A 188 -2.70 -9.98 21.81
N ASN A 189 -3.74 -10.79 21.57
CA ASN A 189 -4.13 -11.90 22.45
C ASN A 189 -3.48 -13.25 22.11
N ASP A 190 -2.74 -13.36 20.99
CA ASP A 190 -2.03 -14.58 20.61
C ASP A 190 -0.67 -14.22 19.97
N PRO A 191 0.43 -14.17 20.77
CA PRO A 191 1.76 -13.75 20.31
C PRO A 191 2.37 -14.69 19.26
N ASP A 192 1.73 -15.83 19.08
CA ASP A 192 2.16 -16.99 18.33
C ASP A 192 1.28 -17.22 17.09
N LEU A 193 0.30 -16.34 16.86
CA LEU A 193 -0.63 -16.48 15.75
C LEU A 193 0.07 -16.53 14.39
N TRP A 194 1.16 -15.79 14.23
CA TRP A 194 1.97 -15.77 13.01
C TRP A 194 2.48 -17.17 12.62
N TRP A 195 2.95 -17.99 13.57
CA TRP A 195 3.47 -19.33 13.28
C TRP A 195 2.35 -20.34 13.01
N LYS A 196 1.19 -20.14 13.65
CA LYS A 196 0.03 -21.02 13.53
C LYS A 196 -0.71 -20.91 12.20
N MET A 197 -0.39 -19.89 11.39
CA MET A 197 -1.08 -19.61 10.13
C MET A 197 -0.33 -20.26 8.96
N PRO A 198 -0.76 -21.46 8.51
CA PRO A 198 -0.11 -22.09 7.39
C PRO A 198 -0.36 -21.28 6.10
N SER A 199 0.66 -21.23 5.25
CA SER A 199 0.49 -20.79 3.87
C SER A 199 -0.41 -21.76 3.11
N HIS A 200 -1.02 -21.30 2.02
CA HIS A 200 -1.70 -22.23 1.11
C HIS A 200 -0.69 -23.24 0.52
N PRO A 201 -1.05 -24.51 0.26
CA PRO A 201 -0.15 -25.50 -0.35
C PRO A 201 0.44 -25.09 -1.71
N PHE A 202 -0.25 -24.18 -2.41
CA PHE A 202 0.18 -23.60 -3.69
C PHE A 202 0.77 -22.18 -3.56
N SER A 203 1.14 -21.77 -2.35
CA SER A 203 1.85 -20.52 -2.11
C SER A 203 3.11 -20.48 -2.98
N PRO A 204 3.36 -19.38 -3.73
CA PRO A 204 4.61 -19.22 -4.47
C PRO A 204 5.76 -18.72 -3.57
N HIS A 205 5.52 -18.48 -2.28
CA HIS A 205 6.50 -17.93 -1.34
C HIS A 205 6.83 -18.96 -0.25
N SER A 206 8.13 -19.07 0.03
CA SER A 206 8.68 -19.96 1.08
C SER A 206 8.68 -19.34 2.47
N TYR A 207 8.62 -18.01 2.56
CA TYR A 207 8.65 -17.28 3.82
C TYR A 207 7.26 -16.86 4.28
N ASN A 208 7.01 -16.90 5.58
CA ASN A 208 5.77 -16.40 6.18
C ASN A 208 5.81 -14.86 6.28
N PRO A 209 4.84 -14.14 5.68
CA PRO A 209 4.81 -12.68 5.70
C PRO A 209 4.59 -12.07 7.07
N ASN A 210 4.18 -12.85 8.08
CA ASN A 210 3.98 -12.35 9.43
C ASN A 210 5.15 -12.62 10.38
N SER A 211 6.21 -13.33 9.95
CA SER A 211 7.42 -13.51 10.77
C SER A 211 8.08 -12.17 11.02
N GLU A 212 8.23 -11.76 12.28
CA GLU A 212 8.88 -10.50 12.65
C GLU A 212 10.41 -10.59 12.52
N TYR A 213 11.07 -9.43 12.37
CA TYR A 213 12.53 -9.37 12.26
C TYR A 213 13.27 -10.18 13.33
N ALA A 214 12.83 -10.10 14.59
CA ALA A 214 13.47 -10.81 15.70
C ALA A 214 13.39 -12.34 15.59
N GLN A 215 12.43 -12.85 14.81
CA GLN A 215 12.17 -14.27 14.61
C GLN A 215 12.86 -14.78 13.34
N ASP A 216 12.67 -14.06 12.24
CA ASP A 216 13.22 -14.40 10.93
C ASP A 216 13.52 -13.11 10.13
N PRO A 217 14.76 -12.59 10.23
CA PRO A 217 15.19 -11.41 9.47
C PRO A 217 15.10 -11.60 7.96
N GLU A 218 15.31 -12.82 7.46
CA GLU A 218 15.31 -13.10 6.02
C GLU A 218 13.88 -13.06 5.49
N ALA A 219 12.92 -13.67 6.21
CA ALA A 219 11.51 -13.56 5.90
C ALA A 219 11.03 -12.11 5.89
N GLU A 220 11.39 -11.31 6.91
CA GLU A 220 10.97 -9.91 6.95
C GLU A 220 11.51 -9.14 5.74
N MET A 221 12.80 -9.25 5.44
CA MET A 221 13.41 -8.54 4.30
C MET A 221 12.89 -9.04 2.96
N TYR A 222 12.63 -10.35 2.83
CA TYR A 222 11.99 -10.93 1.66
C TYR A 222 10.62 -10.28 1.42
N TRP A 223 9.80 -10.14 2.44
CA TRP A 223 8.46 -9.55 2.26
C TRP A 223 8.50 -8.04 2.10
N LEU A 224 9.44 -7.37 2.76
CA LEU A 224 9.57 -5.91 2.69
C LEU A 224 9.84 -5.43 1.26
N GLN A 225 10.52 -6.24 0.43
CA GLN A 225 10.78 -5.91 -0.98
C GLN A 225 9.52 -5.62 -1.81
N PHE A 226 8.35 -6.13 -1.38
CA PHE A 226 7.07 -5.91 -2.07
C PHE A 226 6.35 -4.64 -1.62
N SER A 227 6.90 -3.89 -0.67
CA SER A 227 6.31 -2.64 -0.18
C SER A 227 6.31 -1.57 -1.26
N ASP A 228 5.29 -0.69 -1.25
CA ASP A 228 5.14 0.36 -2.28
C ASP A 228 6.39 1.23 -2.42
N PHE A 229 7.05 1.53 -1.31
CA PHE A 229 8.25 2.36 -1.31
C PHE A 229 9.50 1.67 -1.87
N TYR A 230 9.50 0.36 -2.13
CA TYR A 230 10.57 -0.32 -2.87
C TYR A 230 10.16 -0.72 -4.29
N ASP A 231 8.86 -0.80 -4.55
CA ASP A 231 8.32 -1.12 -5.87
C ASP A 231 8.26 0.11 -6.80
N TRP A 232 8.09 1.32 -6.24
CA TRP A 232 7.90 2.53 -7.05
C TRP A 232 9.23 3.21 -7.43
N PRO A 233 9.40 3.65 -8.69
CA PRO A 233 10.66 4.19 -9.15
C PRO A 233 10.90 5.62 -8.65
N HIS A 234 12.14 6.09 -8.75
CA HIS A 234 12.61 7.45 -8.44
C HIS A 234 12.59 7.85 -6.94
N ILE A 235 12.14 6.97 -6.04
CA ILE A 235 12.37 7.13 -4.60
C ILE A 235 13.87 7.00 -4.34
N GLN A 236 14.42 7.91 -3.54
CA GLN A 236 15.82 7.88 -3.13
C GLN A 236 15.94 7.13 -1.82
N TYR A 237 16.79 6.12 -1.78
CA TYR A 237 17.03 5.36 -0.55
C TYR A 237 18.24 5.89 0.20
N PHE A 238 18.30 5.74 1.51
CA PHE A 238 19.50 6.01 2.31
C PHE A 238 19.82 4.86 3.26
N ASP A 239 21.11 4.59 3.47
CA ASP A 239 21.58 3.50 4.34
C ASP A 239 21.76 3.92 5.80
N ASP A 240 22.01 5.21 6.03
CA ASP A 240 22.24 5.83 7.33
C ASP A 240 22.08 7.36 7.25
N GLY A 241 22.25 8.07 8.38
CA GLY A 241 22.12 9.53 8.44
C GLY A 241 23.19 10.30 7.65
N SER A 242 24.41 9.78 7.54
CA SER A 242 25.49 10.40 6.77
C SER A 242 25.23 10.31 5.27
N ASP A 243 24.79 9.15 4.80
CA ASP A 243 24.35 8.93 3.42
C ASP A 243 23.16 9.82 3.07
N LEU A 244 22.18 9.92 3.97
CA LEU A 244 21.05 10.84 3.83
C LEU A 244 21.52 12.30 3.70
N ASN A 245 22.35 12.78 4.62
CA ASN A 245 22.89 14.16 4.59
C ASN A 245 23.56 14.47 3.24
N ARG A 246 24.44 13.58 2.78
CA ARG A 246 25.12 13.71 1.49
C ARG A 246 24.11 13.80 0.35
N LYS A 247 23.13 12.88 0.31
CA LYS A 247 22.10 12.86 -0.74
C LYS A 247 21.26 14.14 -0.74
N LEU A 248 20.84 14.65 0.42
CA LEU A 248 20.06 15.88 0.51
C LEU A 248 20.83 17.13 0.04
N GLN A 249 22.17 17.11 0.07
CA GLN A 249 23.02 18.21 -0.39
C GLN A 249 23.35 18.13 -1.88
N THR A 250 23.48 16.93 -2.44
CA THR A 250 23.98 16.74 -3.82
C THR A 250 22.89 16.44 -4.85
N THR A 251 21.67 16.16 -4.41
CA THR A 251 20.60 15.71 -5.31
C THR A 251 19.97 16.86 -6.08
N ASP A 252 19.74 16.65 -7.37
CA ASP A 252 18.88 17.51 -8.19
C ASP A 252 17.40 17.15 -7.95
N PHE A 253 16.77 17.90 -7.05
CA PHE A 253 15.35 17.74 -6.71
C PHE A 253 14.42 17.99 -7.91
N ILE A 254 14.80 18.88 -8.84
CA ILE A 254 13.98 19.20 -10.02
C ILE A 254 13.99 18.03 -11.01
N ALA A 255 15.16 17.40 -11.20
CA ALA A 255 15.26 16.20 -12.03
C ALA A 255 14.40 15.06 -11.48
N ILE A 256 14.47 14.78 -10.17
CA ILE A 256 13.64 13.73 -9.53
C ILE A 256 12.14 14.06 -9.69
N HIS A 257 11.73 15.29 -9.41
CA HIS A 257 10.35 15.73 -9.58
C HIS A 257 9.85 15.44 -11.01
N LYS A 258 10.63 15.81 -12.03
CA LYS A 258 10.27 15.59 -13.44
C LYS A 258 10.11 14.10 -13.75
N SER A 259 11.01 13.25 -13.28
CA SER A 259 10.92 11.80 -13.47
C SER A 259 9.71 11.19 -12.76
N MET A 260 9.47 11.57 -11.50
CA MET A 260 8.29 11.13 -10.75
C MET A 260 6.98 11.57 -11.42
N LYS A 261 6.94 12.78 -11.98
CA LYS A 261 5.78 13.29 -12.71
C LYS A 261 5.47 12.43 -13.93
N VAL A 262 6.49 12.08 -14.73
CA VAL A 262 6.32 11.17 -15.88
C VAL A 262 5.81 9.80 -15.40
N GLN A 263 6.37 9.24 -14.33
CA GLN A 263 5.90 7.98 -13.79
C GLN A 263 4.44 8.05 -13.31
N ASN A 264 4.02 9.15 -12.68
CA ASN A 264 2.64 9.32 -12.24
C ASN A 264 1.66 9.34 -13.40
N GLU A 265 2.02 9.94 -14.53
CA GLU A 265 1.19 9.88 -15.74
C GLU A 265 1.09 8.44 -16.27
N ILE A 266 2.20 7.69 -16.32
CA ILE A 266 2.19 6.28 -16.72
C ILE A 266 1.27 5.47 -15.79
N ARG A 267 1.45 5.59 -14.47
CA ARG A 267 0.62 4.91 -13.46
C ARG A 267 -0.86 5.26 -13.60
N LYS A 268 -1.18 6.53 -13.87
CA LYS A 268 -2.56 6.99 -14.10
C LYS A 268 -3.17 6.27 -15.30
N GLN A 269 -2.47 6.23 -16.43
CA GLN A 269 -2.95 5.56 -17.64
C GLN A 269 -3.10 4.05 -17.45
N GLU A 270 -2.12 3.39 -16.83
CA GLU A 270 -2.18 1.96 -16.53
C GLU A 270 -3.37 1.62 -15.61
N LEU A 271 -3.60 2.42 -14.57
CA LEU A 271 -4.71 2.23 -13.65
C LEU A 271 -6.05 2.45 -14.33
N LEU A 272 -6.18 3.52 -15.13
CA LEU A 272 -7.39 3.78 -15.91
C LEU A 272 -7.67 2.62 -16.86
N GLN A 273 -6.66 2.16 -17.61
CA GLN A 273 -6.81 1.03 -18.51
C GLN A 273 -7.24 -0.25 -17.78
N LYS A 274 -6.67 -0.53 -16.60
CA LYS A 274 -7.09 -1.67 -15.77
C LYS A 274 -8.56 -1.56 -15.39
N TRP A 275 -9.01 -0.41 -14.89
CA TRP A 275 -10.41 -0.21 -14.55
C TRP A 275 -11.33 -0.28 -15.78
N CYS A 276 -10.91 0.25 -16.93
CA CYS A 276 -11.62 0.14 -18.20
C CYS A 276 -11.82 -1.31 -18.63
N ASN A 277 -10.85 -2.18 -18.38
CA ASN A 277 -10.96 -3.60 -18.70
C ASN A 277 -11.87 -4.33 -17.70
N LEU A 278 -11.87 -3.93 -16.43
CA LEU A 278 -12.62 -4.59 -15.37
C LEU A 278 -14.09 -4.17 -15.32
N LEU A 279 -14.41 -2.89 -15.48
CA LEU A 279 -15.77 -2.37 -15.30
C LEU A 279 -16.83 -3.02 -16.19
N PRO A 280 -16.59 -3.26 -17.50
CA PRO A 280 -17.56 -3.97 -18.35
C PRO A 280 -17.84 -5.40 -17.88
N THR A 281 -16.91 -6.01 -17.14
CA THR A 281 -17.12 -7.35 -16.57
C THR A 281 -18.01 -7.33 -15.33
N ILE A 282 -18.13 -6.17 -14.67
CA ILE A 282 -18.87 -5.97 -13.42
C ILE A 282 -20.26 -5.39 -13.69
N ILE A 283 -20.35 -4.51 -14.69
CA ILE A 283 -21.53 -3.72 -15.03
C ILE A 283 -22.00 -4.14 -16.42
N GLN A 284 -23.12 -4.88 -16.51
CA GLN A 284 -23.84 -5.14 -17.77
C GLN A 284 -24.59 -3.87 -18.24
N LEU A 285 -23.88 -2.77 -18.49
CA LEU A 285 -24.47 -1.61 -19.17
C LEU A 285 -24.14 -1.72 -20.65
N TYR A 286 -25.19 -1.99 -21.44
CA TYR A 286 -25.13 -2.06 -22.90
C TYR A 286 -24.80 -0.71 -23.57
N ASP A 287 -24.73 0.40 -22.83
CA ASP A 287 -24.49 1.73 -23.40
C ASP A 287 -23.30 2.46 -22.74
N LEU A 288 -22.22 2.58 -23.51
CA LEU A 288 -21.27 3.70 -23.55
C LEU A 288 -20.75 4.25 -22.20
N ILE A 289 -19.97 3.47 -21.45
CA ILE A 289 -18.92 4.06 -20.60
C ILE A 289 -17.75 4.39 -21.51
N THR A 290 -17.68 5.63 -21.99
CA THR A 290 -16.41 6.16 -22.51
C THR A 290 -15.49 6.38 -21.31
N CYS A 291 -14.31 5.76 -21.34
CA CYS A 291 -13.31 5.80 -20.26
C CYS A 291 -12.73 7.19 -19.93
N ASN A 292 -13.31 8.25 -20.46
CA ASN A 292 -12.95 9.64 -20.16
C ASN A 292 -13.72 10.24 -18.97
N THR A 293 -14.60 9.48 -18.32
CA THR A 293 -15.42 10.00 -17.21
C THR A 293 -14.89 9.47 -15.88
N SER A 294 -14.61 10.37 -14.93
CA SER A 294 -14.09 10.05 -13.61
C SER A 294 -15.02 9.08 -12.86
N ILE A 295 -14.51 7.91 -12.49
CA ILE A 295 -15.22 6.92 -11.67
C ILE A 295 -14.82 7.11 -10.21
N ILE A 296 -15.81 7.31 -9.34
CA ILE A 296 -15.63 7.39 -7.89
C ILE A 296 -15.86 6.00 -7.31
N ILE A 297 -14.81 5.43 -6.69
CA ILE A 297 -14.88 4.13 -6.00
C ILE A 297 -14.90 4.40 -4.50
N PHE A 298 -15.90 3.88 -3.80
CA PHE A 298 -15.97 3.92 -2.34
C PHE A 298 -15.01 2.89 -1.74
N GLN A 299 -13.95 3.36 -1.09
CA GLN A 299 -13.07 2.53 -0.28
C GLN A 299 -13.46 2.66 1.20
N TYR A 300 -13.75 1.54 1.85
CA TYR A 300 -14.06 1.53 3.28
C TYR A 300 -12.77 1.70 4.08
N HIS A 301 -12.60 2.87 4.69
CA HIS A 301 -11.66 3.06 5.77
C HIS A 301 -12.34 2.74 7.10
N THR A 302 -11.84 1.75 7.83
CA THR A 302 -11.90 1.79 9.29
C THR A 302 -11.01 2.96 9.73
N HIS A 303 -11.61 4.13 9.89
CA HIS A 303 -11.02 5.20 10.69
C HIS A 303 -10.84 4.65 12.11
N ILE A 304 -9.65 4.17 12.42
CA ILE A 304 -9.13 4.35 13.77
C ILE A 304 -8.64 5.80 13.79
N SER A 305 -9.57 6.70 14.09
CA SER A 305 -9.22 8.04 14.56
C SER A 305 -8.57 7.86 15.92
N VAL A 306 -7.23 7.83 15.97
CA VAL A 306 -6.53 8.28 17.17
C VAL A 306 -5.95 9.64 16.83
N PHE A 307 -6.35 10.62 17.64
CA PHE A 307 -5.97 12.02 17.59
C PHE A 307 -4.45 12.23 17.53
#